data_AF-A0A9E5MWC1-F1
#
_entry.id   AF-A0A9E5MWC1-F1
#
_cell.length_a   1.000
_cell.length_b   1.000
_cell.length_c   1.000
_cell.angle_alpha   90.00
_cell.angle_beta   90.00
_cell.angle_gamma   90.00
#
_symmetry.space_group_name_H-M   'P 1'
#
loop_
_entity.id
_entity.type
_entity.pdbx_description
1 polymer ?
#
loop_
_entity_poly.entity_id
_entity_poly.type
_entity_poly.pdbx_seq_one_letter_code
_entity_poly.pdbx_strand_id
1 'polypeptide(L)'
;EAVITVLVDRVIGLMALFVLALAVMGLFHQQVLANPALRVFALFAGGGLVVMVLIVVLSSWPGSANKTPRLLAILERLPKYDVIKRLVDACRLYARRPAVLVKTMLLSLGVHIVVILSIVCIGRGMNVVTDNGFFDYFLYLPIINSIAAVPVSIAGLGVREGLYSMMFGQVGVAQSVAVAMSLFGYFAILFWSLVGSIFFLTHRKELPPARDIVDGTAAT
;
A
#
# COMPACT_ATOMS: atom_id res chain seq x y z
N GLU A 1 15.04 13.46 2.79
CA GLU A 1 13.66 13.78 2.35
C GLU A 1 13.06 12.70 1.46
N ALA A 2 13.76 12.21 0.43
CA ALA A 2 13.25 11.17 -0.47
C ALA A 2 12.70 9.90 0.23
N VAL A 3 13.40 9.39 1.25
CA VAL A 3 12.93 8.21 2.03
C VAL A 3 11.58 8.47 2.71
N ILE A 4 11.32 9.70 3.15
CA ILE A 4 10.09 10.07 3.85
C ILE A 4 8.93 10.18 2.87
N THR A 5 9.16 10.78 1.70
CA THR A 5 8.15 10.82 0.62
C THR A 5 7.76 9.42 0.18
N VAL A 6 8.73 8.51 0.06
CA VAL A 6 8.47 7.09 -0.24
C VAL A 6 7.68 6.43 0.90
N LEU A 7 8.02 6.69 2.17
CA LEU A 7 7.27 6.14 3.30
C LEU A 7 5.82 6.64 3.34
N VAL A 8 5.58 7.92 3.08
CA VAL A 8 4.22 8.50 3.02
C VAL A 8 3.42 7.87 1.88
N ASP A 9 4.03 7.72 0.71
CA ASP A 9 3.42 7.01 -0.43
C ASP A 9 3.02 5.57 -0.04
N ARG A 10 3.92 4.86 0.67
CA ARG A 10 3.63 3.50 1.19
C ARG A 10 2.49 3.47 2.20
N VAL A 11 2.41 4.45 3.10
CA VAL A 11 1.32 4.55 4.09
C VAL A 11 -0.02 4.79 3.39
N ILE A 12 -0.07 5.73 2.44
CA ILE A 12 -1.28 6.01 1.65
C ILE A 12 -1.68 4.77 0.84
N GLY A 13 -0.72 4.10 0.22
CA GLY A 13 -0.94 2.87 -0.52
C GLY A 13 -1.46 1.73 0.35
N LEU A 14 -0.94 1.58 1.57
CA LEU A 14 -1.40 0.56 2.53
C LEU A 14 -2.80 0.89 3.09
N MET A 15 -3.10 2.17 3.36
CA MET A 15 -4.46 2.60 3.70
C MET A 15 -5.45 2.24 2.59
N ALA A 16 -5.10 2.52 1.33
CA ALA A 16 -5.94 2.17 0.19
C ALA A 16 -6.15 0.66 0.07
N LEU A 17 -5.10 -0.15 0.29
CA LEU A 17 -5.22 -1.61 0.32
C LEU A 17 -6.12 -2.12 1.44
N PHE A 18 -5.99 -1.60 2.67
CA PHE A 18 -6.86 -1.98 3.77
C PHE A 18 -8.31 -1.60 3.51
N VAL A 19 -8.56 -0.41 2.98
CA VAL A 19 -9.93 0.01 2.61
C VAL A 19 -10.50 -0.90 1.52
N LEU A 20 -9.73 -1.22 0.49
CA LEU A 20 -10.15 -2.12 -0.56
C LEU A 20 -10.43 -3.54 -0.02
N ALA A 21 -9.50 -4.09 0.77
CA ALA A 21 -9.62 -5.41 1.36
C ALA A 21 -10.84 -5.51 2.27
N LEU A 22 -11.04 -4.55 3.17
CA LEU A 22 -12.19 -4.51 4.09
C LEU A 22 -13.51 -4.30 3.34
N ALA A 23 -13.53 -3.47 2.29
CA ALA A 23 -14.72 -3.28 1.47
C ALA A 23 -15.13 -4.60 0.79
N VAL A 24 -14.19 -5.30 0.15
CA VAL A 24 -14.48 -6.61 -0.48
C VAL A 24 -14.84 -7.66 0.57
N MET A 25 -14.13 -7.72 1.69
CA MET A 25 -14.46 -8.62 2.81
C MET A 25 -15.86 -8.38 3.37
N GLY A 26 -16.31 -7.12 3.44
CA GLY A 26 -17.67 -6.77 3.86
C GLY A 26 -18.73 -7.31 2.90
N LEU A 27 -18.46 -7.28 1.59
CA LEU A 27 -19.35 -7.88 0.58
C LEU A 27 -19.39 -9.42 0.74
N PHE A 28 -18.25 -10.06 1.00
CA PHE A 28 -18.11 -11.50 1.19
C PHE A 28 -18.13 -11.93 2.68
N HIS A 29 -18.92 -11.24 3.51
CA HIS A 29 -18.93 -11.45 4.96
C HIS A 29 -19.16 -12.92 5.37
N GLN A 30 -19.94 -13.70 4.62
CA GLN A 30 -20.18 -15.12 4.94
C GLN A 30 -18.90 -15.97 4.79
N GLN A 31 -18.12 -15.78 3.72
CA GLN A 31 -16.85 -16.49 3.51
C GLN A 31 -15.80 -16.05 4.52
N VAL A 32 -15.78 -14.76 4.86
CA VAL A 32 -14.87 -14.22 5.88
C VAL A 32 -15.19 -14.81 7.24
N LEU A 33 -16.46 -14.84 7.66
CA LEU A 33 -16.85 -15.39 8.95
C LEU A 33 -16.59 -16.90 9.06
N ALA A 34 -16.70 -17.64 7.95
CA ALA A 34 -16.37 -19.06 7.92
C ALA A 34 -14.87 -19.32 8.13
N ASN A 35 -14.00 -18.50 7.55
CA ASN A 35 -12.55 -18.72 7.60
C ASN A 35 -11.87 -17.91 8.73
N PRO A 36 -11.29 -18.56 9.76
CA PRO A 36 -10.66 -17.86 10.88
C PRO A 36 -9.48 -16.97 10.45
N ALA A 37 -8.73 -17.35 9.41
CA ALA A 37 -7.60 -16.56 8.92
C ALA A 37 -8.07 -15.21 8.33
N LEU A 38 -9.16 -15.22 7.57
CA LEU A 38 -9.73 -14.01 6.98
C LEU A 38 -10.30 -13.08 8.07
N ARG A 39 -10.88 -13.62 9.14
CA ARG A 39 -11.34 -12.82 10.30
C ARG A 39 -10.19 -12.13 11.02
N VAL A 40 -9.11 -12.86 11.31
CA VAL A 40 -7.94 -12.29 11.97
C VAL A 40 -7.34 -11.18 11.11
N PHE A 41 -7.24 -11.40 9.80
CA PHE A 41 -6.79 -10.35 8.88
C PHE A 41 -7.74 -9.15 8.87
N ALA A 42 -9.05 -9.35 8.83
CA ALA A 42 -10.03 -8.25 8.86
C ALA A 42 -9.90 -7.41 10.15
N LEU A 43 -9.71 -8.05 11.30
CA LEU A 43 -9.46 -7.36 12.57
C LEU A 43 -8.14 -6.58 12.55
N PHE A 44 -7.08 -7.20 12.02
CA PHE A 44 -5.77 -6.55 11.87
C PHE A 44 -5.83 -5.34 10.95
N ALA A 45 -6.40 -5.50 9.75
CA ALA A 45 -6.56 -4.43 8.77
C ALA A 45 -7.48 -3.32 9.28
N GLY A 46 -8.58 -3.68 9.95
CA GLY A 46 -9.50 -2.74 10.59
C GLY A 46 -8.82 -1.93 11.70
N GLY A 47 -8.13 -2.61 12.61
CA GLY A 47 -7.37 -1.96 13.67
C GLY A 47 -6.26 -1.05 13.13
N GLY A 48 -5.50 -1.52 12.14
CA GLY A 48 -4.46 -0.75 11.46
C GLY A 48 -5.01 0.51 10.78
N LEU A 49 -6.13 0.38 10.07
CA LEU A 49 -6.81 1.51 9.42
C LEU A 49 -7.31 2.52 10.46
N VAL A 50 -7.90 2.07 11.57
CA VAL A 50 -8.33 2.96 12.67
C VAL A 50 -7.14 3.72 13.24
N VAL A 51 -6.02 3.06 13.52
CA VAL A 51 -4.80 3.72 14.00
C VAL A 51 -4.30 4.76 13.00
N MET A 52 -4.26 4.43 11.71
CA MET A 52 -3.84 5.36 10.66
C MET A 52 -4.76 6.58 10.56
N VAL A 53 -6.09 6.36 10.57
CA VAL A 53 -7.07 7.45 10.54
C VAL A 53 -6.99 8.31 11.80
N LEU A 54 -6.83 7.71 12.98
CA LEU A 54 -6.64 8.44 14.23
C LEU A 54 -5.39 9.32 14.18
N ILE A 55 -4.27 8.82 13.64
CA ILE A 55 -3.05 9.62 13.45
C ILE A 55 -3.35 10.84 12.56
N VAL A 56 -4.06 10.66 11.44
CA VAL A 56 -4.42 11.76 10.52
C VAL A 56 -5.38 12.77 11.19
N VAL A 57 -6.41 12.29 11.90
CA VAL A 57 -7.41 13.15 12.56
C VAL A 57 -6.78 13.93 13.71
N LEU A 58 -6.01 13.28 14.59
CA LEU A 58 -5.31 13.94 15.70
C LEU A 58 -4.25 14.93 15.20
N SER A 59 -3.64 14.64 14.05
CA SER A 59 -2.71 15.53 13.34
C SER A 59 -3.42 16.75 12.75
N SER A 60 -4.67 16.62 12.31
CA SER A 60 -5.48 17.69 11.71
C SER A 60 -6.07 18.70 12.71
N TRP A 61 -6.10 18.41 14.02
CA TRP A 61 -6.81 19.22 15.01
C TRP A 61 -6.09 20.58 15.28
N PRO A 62 -6.69 21.72 14.91
CA PRO A 62 -6.01 23.04 14.91
C PRO A 62 -5.60 23.56 16.29
N GLY A 63 -6.21 23.07 17.36
CA GLY A 63 -5.84 23.37 18.77
C GLY A 63 -4.63 22.62 19.33
N SER A 64 -3.99 21.74 18.54
CA SER A 64 -2.91 20.84 18.97
C SER A 64 -1.53 21.28 18.45
N ALA A 65 -1.29 22.59 18.42
CA ALA A 65 0.06 23.14 18.25
C ALA A 65 0.84 23.19 19.59
N ASN A 66 0.14 23.27 20.73
CA ASN A 66 0.75 23.38 22.07
C ASN A 66 0.33 22.30 23.09
N LYS A 67 -0.57 21.37 22.73
CA LYS A 67 -1.14 20.36 23.65
C LYS A 67 -1.07 18.92 23.16
N THR A 68 -0.14 18.59 22.26
CA THR A 68 0.16 17.19 21.90
C THR A 68 1.36 16.55 22.64
N PRO A 69 1.74 16.90 23.89
CA PRO A 69 2.90 16.25 24.49
C PRO A 69 2.64 14.78 24.86
N ARG A 70 1.40 14.33 25.09
CA ARG A 70 1.17 12.96 25.62
C ARG A 70 1.34 11.84 24.60
N LEU A 71 0.87 12.02 23.36
CA LEU A 71 1.02 11.00 22.31
C LEU A 71 2.44 11.01 21.72
N LEU A 72 3.04 12.19 21.53
CA LEU A 72 4.45 12.32 21.15
C LEU A 72 5.38 11.78 22.25
N ALA A 73 5.11 12.03 23.54
CA ALA A 73 5.94 11.49 24.64
C ALA A 73 5.88 9.95 24.77
N ILE A 74 4.76 9.31 24.42
CA ILE A 74 4.69 7.84 24.34
C ILE A 74 5.52 7.32 23.16
N LEU A 75 5.52 8.06 22.05
CA LEU A 75 6.31 7.79 20.84
C LEU A 75 7.81 8.12 20.98
N GLU A 76 8.18 9.03 21.88
CA GLU A 76 9.58 9.41 22.18
C GLU A 76 10.38 8.22 22.75
N ARG A 77 9.69 7.21 23.29
CA ARG A 77 10.31 5.97 23.78
C ARG A 77 10.61 4.96 22.67
N LEU A 78 10.17 5.20 21.43
CA LEU A 78 10.47 4.34 20.30
C LEU A 78 11.81 4.73 19.66
N PRO A 79 12.66 3.75 19.29
CA PRO A 79 14.01 3.99 18.75
C PRO A 79 14.05 4.69 17.37
N LYS A 80 12.92 5.21 16.86
CA LYS A 80 12.77 5.89 15.54
C LYS A 80 11.87 7.13 15.58
N TYR A 81 11.83 7.84 16.71
CA TYR A 81 10.99 9.02 16.93
C TYR A 81 11.04 10.05 15.79
N ASP A 82 12.21 10.35 15.23
CA ASP A 82 12.36 11.34 14.14
C ASP A 82 11.58 10.97 12.87
N VAL A 83 11.52 9.67 12.54
CA VAL A 83 10.75 9.18 11.39
C VAL A 83 9.26 9.35 11.66
N ILE A 84 8.83 9.03 12.88
CA ILE A 84 7.42 9.10 13.25
C ILE A 84 6.94 10.55 13.34
N LYS A 85 7.73 11.45 13.93
CA LYS A 85 7.44 12.88 14.00
C LYS A 85 7.29 13.48 12.60
N ARG A 86 8.19 13.15 11.68
CA ARG A 86 8.13 13.62 10.29
C ARG A 86 6.97 13.02 9.49
N LEU A 87 6.59 11.77 9.75
CA LEU A 87 5.36 11.18 9.20
C LEU A 87 4.12 11.91 9.71
N VAL A 88 4.08 12.22 11.00
CA VAL A 88 2.99 13.01 11.60
C VAL A 88 2.93 14.40 10.98
N ASP A 89 4.07 15.08 10.81
CA ASP A 89 4.14 16.41 10.19
C ASP A 89 3.76 16.41 8.71
N ALA A 90 4.16 15.38 7.96
CA ALA A 90 3.68 15.17 6.59
C ALA A 90 2.16 14.96 6.59
N CYS A 91 1.64 14.11 7.46
CA CYS A 91 0.20 13.95 7.64
C CYS A 91 -0.48 15.27 8.05
N ARG A 92 0.14 16.14 8.85
CA ARG A 92 -0.40 17.47 9.20
C ARG A 92 -0.56 18.33 7.95
N LEU A 93 0.45 18.32 7.07
CA LEU A 93 0.45 19.08 5.83
C LEU A 93 -0.64 18.59 4.87
N TYR A 94 -0.79 17.27 4.71
CA TYR A 94 -1.83 16.66 3.88
C TYR A 94 -3.24 16.82 4.48
N ALA A 95 -3.39 16.74 5.81
CA ALA A 95 -4.66 16.88 6.50
C ALA A 95 -5.27 18.28 6.39
N ARG A 96 -4.45 19.32 6.20
CA ARG A 96 -4.93 20.69 5.90
C ARG A 96 -5.60 20.81 4.52
N ARG A 97 -5.45 19.81 3.64
CA ARG A 97 -6.05 19.78 2.30
C ARG A 97 -6.75 18.44 2.02
N PRO A 98 -7.93 18.19 2.62
CA PRO A 98 -8.63 16.91 2.50
C PRO A 98 -8.96 16.52 1.05
N ALA A 99 -9.19 17.51 0.18
CA ALA A 99 -9.41 17.28 -1.25
C ALA A 99 -8.22 16.62 -1.95
N VAL A 100 -6.98 16.96 -1.56
CA VAL A 100 -5.77 16.35 -2.11
C VAL A 100 -5.65 14.91 -1.61
N LEU A 101 -5.90 14.68 -0.32
CA LEU A 101 -5.86 13.36 0.30
C LEU A 101 -6.85 12.38 -0.37
N VAL A 102 -8.10 12.81 -0.57
CA VAL A 102 -9.13 11.99 -1.23
C VAL A 102 -8.73 11.69 -2.67
N LYS A 103 -8.23 12.68 -3.43
CA LYS A 103 -7.75 12.46 -4.80
C LYS A 103 -6.61 11.46 -4.86
N THR A 104 -5.61 11.59 -3.98
CA THR A 104 -4.48 10.64 -3.92
C THR A 104 -4.93 9.24 -3.51
N MET A 105 -5.90 9.13 -2.60
CA MET A 105 -6.45 7.85 -2.16
C MET A 105 -7.24 7.17 -3.27
N LEU A 106 -8.08 7.91 -4.01
CA LEU A 106 -8.80 7.39 -5.18
C LEU A 106 -7.85 6.95 -6.28
N LEU A 107 -6.79 7.73 -6.53
CA LEU A 107 -5.75 7.35 -7.49
C LEU A 107 -5.06 6.05 -7.06
N SER A 108 -4.68 5.93 -5.78
CA SER A 108 -4.08 4.70 -5.25
C SER A 108 -5.02 3.51 -5.33
N LEU A 109 -6.32 3.70 -5.07
CA LEU A 109 -7.32 2.65 -5.21
C LEU A 109 -7.40 2.18 -6.68
N GLY A 110 -7.41 3.12 -7.62
CA GLY A 110 -7.37 2.83 -9.05
C GLY A 110 -6.13 2.02 -9.45
N VAL A 111 -4.96 2.40 -8.94
CA VAL A 111 -3.71 1.65 -9.15
C VAL A 111 -3.85 0.21 -8.63
N HIS A 112 -4.38 0.01 -7.42
CA HIS A 112 -4.57 -1.34 -6.87
C HIS A 112 -5.55 -2.17 -7.70
N ILE A 113 -6.64 -1.58 -8.19
CA ILE A 113 -7.59 -2.25 -9.09
C ILE A 113 -6.87 -2.68 -10.37
N VAL A 114 -6.08 -1.81 -11.00
CA VAL A 114 -5.31 -2.13 -12.20
C VAL A 114 -4.32 -3.26 -11.95
N VAL A 115 -3.64 -3.26 -10.79
CA VAL A 115 -2.74 -4.35 -10.39
C VAL A 115 -3.50 -5.67 -10.27
N ILE A 116 -4.68 -5.67 -9.64
CA ILE A 116 -5.53 -6.87 -9.52
C ILE A 116 -5.96 -7.36 -10.90
N LEU A 117 -6.40 -6.47 -11.79
CA LEU A 117 -6.76 -6.80 -13.17
C LEU A 117 -5.60 -7.41 -13.95
N SER A 118 -4.37 -6.92 -13.74
CA SER A 118 -3.19 -7.49 -14.39
C SER A 118 -2.95 -8.96 -14.00
N ILE A 119 -3.16 -9.30 -12.71
CA ILE A 119 -3.06 -10.68 -12.23
C ILE A 119 -4.23 -11.53 -12.74
N VAL A 120 -5.43 -10.96 -12.88
CA VAL A 120 -6.57 -11.66 -13.52
C VAL A 120 -6.22 -12.03 -14.96
N CYS A 121 -5.61 -11.12 -15.72
CA CYS A 121 -5.17 -11.40 -17.09
C CYS A 121 -4.13 -12.54 -17.12
N ILE A 122 -3.18 -12.55 -16.19
CA ILE A 122 -2.21 -13.64 -16.04
C ILE A 122 -2.92 -14.96 -15.71
N GLY A 123 -3.81 -14.97 -14.72
CA GLY A 123 -4.57 -16.15 -14.32
C GLY A 123 -5.41 -16.73 -15.47
N ARG A 124 -6.06 -15.87 -16.25
CA ARG A 124 -6.78 -16.28 -17.47
C ARG A 124 -5.86 -16.85 -18.54
N GLY A 125 -4.69 -16.24 -18.76
CA GLY A 125 -3.68 -16.78 -19.68
C GLY A 125 -3.16 -18.16 -19.27
N MET A 126 -3.22 -18.48 -17.98
CA MET A 126 -2.85 -19.78 -17.41
C MET A 126 -4.04 -20.75 -17.26
N ASN A 127 -5.22 -20.41 -17.78
CA ASN A 127 -6.47 -21.18 -17.65
C ASN A 127 -6.86 -21.49 -16.20
N VAL A 128 -6.62 -20.56 -15.28
CA VAL A 128 -7.03 -20.69 -13.87
C VAL A 128 -8.54 -20.51 -13.76
N VAL A 129 -9.22 -21.57 -13.34
CA VAL A 129 -10.65 -21.57 -13.00
C VAL A 129 -10.77 -21.55 -11.48
N THR A 130 -11.53 -20.60 -10.93
CA THR A 130 -11.83 -20.50 -9.50
C THR A 130 -13.33 -20.52 -9.29
N ASP A 131 -13.78 -20.89 -8.09
CA ASP A 131 -15.20 -21.09 -7.78
C ASP A 131 -16.06 -19.82 -7.99
N ASN A 132 -15.58 -18.65 -7.58
CA ASN A 132 -16.27 -17.37 -7.80
C ASN A 132 -15.65 -16.54 -8.93
N GLY A 133 -14.78 -17.14 -9.75
CA GLY A 133 -14.09 -16.50 -10.86
C GLY A 133 -13.33 -15.23 -10.45
N PHE A 134 -13.70 -14.10 -11.03
CA PHE A 134 -13.01 -12.82 -10.82
C PHE A 134 -13.05 -12.32 -9.37
N PHE A 135 -14.08 -12.67 -8.61
CA PHE A 135 -14.26 -12.16 -7.25
C PHE A 135 -13.22 -12.68 -6.27
N ASP A 136 -12.73 -13.92 -6.46
CA ASP A 136 -11.69 -14.49 -5.60
C ASP A 136 -10.38 -13.69 -5.70
N TYR A 137 -10.06 -13.15 -6.88
CA TYR A 137 -8.90 -12.27 -7.08
C TYR A 137 -9.06 -10.95 -6.30
N PHE A 138 -10.25 -10.36 -6.33
CA PHE A 138 -10.55 -9.12 -5.61
C PHE A 138 -10.58 -9.31 -4.09
N LEU A 139 -10.86 -10.52 -3.61
CA LEU A 139 -10.78 -10.85 -2.20
C LEU A 139 -9.34 -11.09 -1.76
N TYR A 140 -8.60 -11.96 -2.45
CA TYR A 140 -7.28 -12.41 -1.98
C TYR A 140 -6.14 -11.44 -2.30
N LEU A 141 -6.14 -10.79 -3.46
CA LEU A 141 -5.00 -9.95 -3.87
C LEU A 141 -4.79 -8.71 -2.99
N PRO A 142 -5.82 -7.96 -2.55
CA PRO A 142 -5.62 -6.88 -1.58
C PRO A 142 -4.98 -7.37 -0.28
N ILE A 143 -5.37 -8.55 0.21
CA ILE A 143 -4.82 -9.18 1.42
C ILE A 143 -3.35 -9.51 1.20
N ILE A 144 -3.05 -10.24 0.13
CA ILE A 144 -1.70 -10.67 -0.21
C ILE A 144 -0.79 -9.45 -0.37
N ASN A 145 -1.22 -8.44 -1.12
CA ASN A 145 -0.45 -7.22 -1.35
C ASN A 145 -0.27 -6.40 -0.07
N SER A 146 -1.25 -6.39 0.84
CA SER A 146 -1.12 -5.72 2.15
C SER A 146 -0.03 -6.37 3.00
N ILE A 147 -0.01 -7.70 3.06
CA ILE A 147 0.98 -8.44 3.85
C ILE A 147 2.36 -8.32 3.19
N ALA A 148 2.43 -8.44 1.86
CA ALA A 148 3.67 -8.29 1.10
C ALA A 148 4.24 -6.86 1.11
N ALA A 149 3.39 -5.84 1.37
CA ALA A 149 3.84 -4.46 1.55
C ALA A 149 4.57 -4.25 2.89
N VAL A 150 4.37 -5.14 3.87
CA VAL A 150 5.14 -5.10 5.12
C VAL A 150 6.57 -5.56 4.80
N PRO A 151 7.61 -4.77 5.14
CA PRO A 151 9.00 -5.06 4.79
C PRO A 151 9.60 -6.14 5.71
N VAL A 152 8.93 -7.29 5.80
CA VAL A 152 9.42 -8.49 6.52
C VAL A 152 10.38 -9.29 5.62
N SER A 153 10.24 -9.18 4.30
CA SER A 153 11.04 -9.89 3.30
C SER A 153 11.45 -8.98 2.13
N ILE A 154 12.52 -9.36 1.42
CA ILE A 154 13.00 -8.63 0.23
C ILE A 154 11.93 -8.75 -0.87
N ALA A 155 11.25 -7.64 -1.16
CA ALA A 155 10.18 -7.54 -2.16
C ALA A 155 9.00 -8.51 -1.98
N GLY A 156 8.81 -9.07 -0.77
CA GLY A 156 7.77 -10.07 -0.54
C GLY A 156 8.14 -11.49 -1.00
N LEU A 157 9.35 -11.74 -1.50
CA LEU A 157 9.76 -13.04 -2.02
C LEU A 157 9.73 -14.11 -0.92
N GLY A 158 9.07 -15.23 -1.20
CA GLY A 158 8.74 -16.31 -0.27
C GLY A 158 7.39 -16.11 0.43
N VAL A 159 7.16 -14.93 1.00
CA VAL A 159 5.89 -14.61 1.71
C VAL A 159 4.75 -14.50 0.71
N ARG A 160 4.94 -13.77 -0.39
CA ARG A 160 3.93 -13.56 -1.42
C ARG A 160 3.58 -14.88 -2.09
N GLU A 161 4.56 -15.66 -2.52
CA GLU A 161 4.34 -16.96 -3.17
C GLU A 161 3.62 -17.94 -2.24
N GLY A 162 4.01 -17.96 -0.95
CA GLY A 162 3.32 -18.72 0.08
C GLY A 162 1.85 -18.30 0.23
N LEU A 163 1.57 -17.00 0.34
CA LEU A 163 0.20 -16.48 0.45
C LEU A 163 -0.64 -16.74 -0.82
N TYR A 164 -0.04 -16.62 -2.01
CA TYR A 164 -0.71 -17.01 -3.26
C TYR A 164 -1.11 -18.49 -3.21
N SER A 165 -0.19 -19.39 -2.87
CA SER A 165 -0.50 -20.82 -2.78
C SER A 165 -1.54 -21.15 -1.71
N MET A 166 -1.47 -20.49 -0.55
CA MET A 166 -2.39 -20.73 0.57
C MET A 166 -3.80 -20.19 0.31
N MET A 167 -3.92 -19.00 -0.31
CA MET A 167 -5.20 -18.35 -0.55
C MET A 167 -5.88 -18.93 -1.81
N PHE A 168 -5.17 -18.99 -2.94
CA PHE A 168 -5.74 -19.55 -4.17
C PHE A 168 -5.91 -21.08 -4.10
N GLY A 169 -5.14 -21.78 -3.25
CA GLY A 169 -5.37 -23.19 -2.97
C GLY A 169 -6.72 -23.48 -2.31
N GLN A 170 -7.32 -22.51 -1.61
CA GLN A 170 -8.66 -22.66 -1.01
C GLN A 170 -9.78 -22.66 -2.06
N VAL A 171 -9.51 -22.13 -3.25
CA VAL A 171 -10.45 -22.07 -4.38
C VAL A 171 -10.01 -23.01 -5.52
N GLY A 172 -9.30 -24.08 -5.17
CA GLY A 172 -8.95 -25.18 -6.08
C GLY A 172 -7.77 -24.94 -7.01
N VAL A 173 -7.02 -23.84 -6.87
CA VAL A 173 -5.86 -23.57 -7.73
C VAL A 173 -4.66 -24.38 -7.27
N ALA A 174 -4.03 -25.10 -8.20
CA ALA A 174 -2.79 -25.84 -7.93
C ALA A 174 -1.68 -24.89 -7.42
N GLN A 175 -0.93 -25.32 -6.41
CA GLN A 175 0.14 -24.54 -5.80
C GLN A 175 1.17 -24.04 -6.83
N SER A 176 1.57 -24.89 -7.78
CA SER A 176 2.52 -24.54 -8.85
C SER A 176 2.00 -23.38 -9.71
N VAL A 177 0.71 -23.38 -10.02
CA VAL A 177 0.05 -22.35 -10.82
C VAL A 177 -0.09 -21.05 -10.03
N ALA A 178 -0.48 -21.11 -8.76
CA ALA A 178 -0.59 -19.94 -7.89
C ALA A 178 0.77 -19.23 -7.69
N VAL A 179 1.84 -20.01 -7.49
CA VAL A 179 3.21 -19.48 -7.39
C VAL A 179 3.65 -18.86 -8.72
N ALA A 180 3.37 -19.52 -9.84
CA ALA A 180 3.69 -18.98 -11.16
C ALA A 180 2.97 -17.65 -11.43
N MET A 181 1.69 -17.50 -11.08
CA MET A 181 0.97 -16.23 -11.18
C MET A 181 1.67 -15.11 -10.40
N SER A 182 2.15 -15.42 -9.19
CA SER A 182 2.90 -14.49 -8.33
C SER A 182 4.20 -14.02 -9.01
N LEU A 183 4.94 -14.97 -9.59
CA LEU A 183 6.21 -14.70 -10.29
C LEU A 183 6.00 -13.90 -11.59
N PHE A 184 4.97 -14.23 -12.39
CA PHE A 184 4.63 -13.44 -13.57
C PHE A 184 4.26 -12.00 -13.22
N GLY A 185 3.48 -11.80 -12.15
CA GLY A 185 3.18 -10.47 -11.63
C GLY A 185 4.45 -9.71 -11.23
N TYR A 186 5.40 -10.38 -10.59
CA TYR A 186 6.69 -9.79 -10.24
C TYR A 186 7.54 -9.43 -11.47
N PHE A 187 7.62 -10.32 -12.46
CA PHE A 187 8.33 -10.04 -13.70
C PHE A 187 7.71 -8.87 -14.47
N ALA A 188 6.39 -8.73 -14.46
CA ALA A 188 5.72 -7.58 -15.06
C ALA A 188 6.13 -6.25 -14.39
N ILE A 189 6.25 -6.25 -13.05
CA ILE A 189 6.73 -5.08 -12.30
C ILE A 189 8.21 -4.81 -12.60
N LEU A 190 9.06 -5.85 -12.64
CA LEU A 190 10.48 -5.71 -12.96
C LEU A 190 10.68 -5.17 -14.39
N PHE A 191 9.91 -5.66 -15.35
CA PHE A 191 9.94 -5.18 -16.72
C PHE A 191 9.64 -3.68 -16.79
N TRP A 192 8.57 -3.22 -16.16
CA TRP A 192 8.25 -1.79 -16.11
C TRP A 192 9.26 -0.96 -15.32
N SER A 193 9.84 -1.53 -14.26
CA SER A 193 10.90 -0.87 -13.49
C SER A 193 12.15 -0.66 -14.33
N LEU A 194 12.49 -1.63 -15.18
CA LEU A 194 13.63 -1.53 -16.11
C LEU A 194 13.38 -0.47 -17.17
N VAL A 195 12.18 -0.44 -17.77
CA VAL A 195 11.78 0.59 -18.73
C VAL A 195 11.86 1.99 -18.11
N GLY A 196 11.33 2.16 -16.90
CA GLY A 196 11.42 3.42 -16.15
C GLY A 196 12.86 3.81 -15.81
N SER A 197 13.70 2.83 -15.46
CA SER A 197 15.13 3.05 -15.18
C SER A 197 15.90 3.52 -16.41
N ILE A 198 15.68 2.91 -17.58
CA ILE A 198 16.30 3.33 -18.84
C ILE A 198 15.87 4.76 -19.19
N PHE A 199 14.60 5.09 -19.04
CA PHE A 199 14.10 6.45 -19.27
C PHE A 199 14.73 7.47 -18.32
N PHE A 200 14.84 7.13 -17.03
CA PHE A 200 15.48 7.97 -16.03
C PHE A 200 16.96 8.23 -16.32
N LEU A 201 17.72 7.21 -16.76
CA LEU A 201 19.14 7.34 -17.07
C LEU A 201 19.38 8.18 -18.34
N THR A 202 18.47 8.09 -19.32
CA THR A 202 18.59 8.81 -20.60
C THR A 202 18.11 10.26 -20.53
N HIS A 203 17.18 10.58 -19.63
CA HIS A 203 16.54 11.89 -19.53
C HIS A 203 16.84 12.61 -18.20
N ARG A 204 18.00 12.36 -17.59
CA ARG A 204 18.41 13.01 -16.35
C ARG A 204 18.59 14.52 -16.58
N LYS A 205 17.54 15.31 -16.39
CA LYS A 205 17.65 16.75 -16.24
C LYS A 205 18.33 17.01 -14.90
N GLU A 206 19.49 17.65 -14.92
CA GLU A 206 20.09 18.22 -13.72
C GLU A 206 19.10 19.25 -13.16
N LEU A 207 18.42 18.89 -12.08
CA LEU A 207 17.58 19.84 -11.37
C LEU A 207 18.51 20.91 -10.77
N PRO A 208 18.19 22.22 -10.90
CA PRO A 208 18.98 23.27 -10.30
C PRO A 208 19.20 22.99 -8.81
N PRO A 209 20.40 23.22 -8.27
CA PRO A 209 20.67 22.99 -6.86
C PRO A 209 19.65 23.77 -6.02
N ALA A 210 19.11 23.13 -4.97
CA ALA A 210 18.03 23.66 -4.14
C ALA A 210 18.31 25.03 -3.48
N ARG A 211 19.57 25.50 -3.55
CA ARG A 211 20.00 26.83 -3.14
C ARG A 211 19.38 27.95 -4.01
N ASP A 212 19.22 27.71 -5.30
CA ASP A 212 18.73 28.71 -6.27
C ASP A 212 17.20 28.89 -6.21
N ILE A 213 16.49 27.92 -5.63
CA ILE A 213 15.03 27.98 -5.43
C ILE A 213 14.67 28.82 -4.20
N VAL A 214 15.54 28.85 -3.17
CA VAL A 214 15.33 29.64 -1.95
C VAL A 214 15.68 31.11 -2.16
N ASP A 215 16.72 31.39 -2.96
CA ASP A 215 17.19 32.75 -3.21
C ASP A 215 16.42 33.48 -4.34
N GLY A 216 15.40 32.85 -4.94
CA GLY A 216 14.57 33.48 -5.98
C GLY A 216 15.32 33.87 -7.25
N THR A 217 16.49 33.28 -7.48
CA THR A 217 17.43 33.63 -8.57
C THR A 217 17.33 32.72 -9.79
N ALA A 218 16.38 31.78 -9.81
CA ALA A 218 15.95 31.13 -11.05
C ALA A 218 15.15 32.13 -11.91
N ALA A 219 15.86 33.09 -12.49
CA ALA A 219 15.35 34.15 -13.34
C ALA A 219 14.82 33.63 -14.69
N THR A 220 13.74 34.27 -15.14
CA THR A 220 13.33 34.59 -16.53
C THR A 220 13.31 33.49 -17.58
#